data_AF-A0A813FB64-F1
#
_entry.id   AF-A0A813FB64-F1
#
_cell.length_a   1.000
_cell.length_b   1.000
_cell.length_c   1.000
_cell.angle_alpha   90.00
_cell.angle_beta   90.00
_cell.angle_gamma   90.00
#
_symmetry.space_group_name_H-M   'P 1'
#
loop_
_entity.id
_entity.type
_entity.pdbx_description
1 polymer ?
#
loop_
_entity_poly.entity_id
_entity_poly.type
_entity_poly.pdbx_seq_one_letter_code
_entity_poly.pdbx_strand_id
1 'polypeptide(L)'
;VRRPPPFGTSILDDDTGSERSRVQVVPRYPVPKRPKLKPMDHWDLIVAFDTMKHREEDSRFRQEGKHKAIAKFKDTLDTQMMEFHGMQDQERRNKEQCRQDMLNQVEENRRIAAAEKHANEVKKIKMKEVNDECMAAVNRRRQAEEDKKQRDQDLTTAWLESERLRMKQQKEDDDREHARKCQQGKDEMAAAHAEAERRRQARLADEKAGAAGAQKDMDDKVAANRKAVQDRMDQIDRNCKSIGAGIADRDAKAEAELQAKIKRVQEESDRAAKEDADHRKSVRDGKVKDMTDTLHRQMQNRKDEAKREVEEGVKQAELFRQQFKEGLQKDHEKEERARQARGNLDTVLITHIRSNQSVHPKDFGAHLTQKQELAYNRGLFEQMAVEGFEKQYTHKFLPQATHTGTGKTDPYPSVGRWHGGDFSSLELHHPDVG
;
A
#
# COMPACT_ATOMS: atom_id res chain seq x y z
N VAL A 1 9.31 68.92 18.73
CA VAL A 1 8.30 69.94 19.13
C VAL A 1 8.25 69.98 20.65
N ARG A 2 8.75 71.05 21.26
CA ARG A 2 8.84 71.22 22.73
C ARG A 2 7.42 71.25 23.30
N ARG A 3 7.07 70.30 24.19
CA ARG A 3 5.86 70.46 25.01
C ARG A 3 6.21 71.45 26.13
N PRO A 4 5.47 72.55 26.29
CA PRO A 4 5.66 73.43 27.44
C PRO A 4 5.42 72.64 28.75
N PRO A 5 6.10 73.02 29.85
CA PRO A 5 5.86 72.40 31.15
C PRO A 5 4.38 72.50 31.52
N PRO A 6 3.84 71.51 32.28
CA PRO A 6 2.39 71.39 32.54
C PRO A 6 1.82 72.49 33.47
N PHE A 7 2.63 73.48 33.85
CA PHE A 7 2.25 74.54 34.77
C PHE A 7 2.29 75.87 34.01
N GLY A 8 1.12 76.45 33.79
CA GLY A 8 0.98 77.75 33.13
C GLY A 8 1.02 78.88 34.16
N THR A 9 1.86 79.88 33.91
CA THR A 9 1.60 81.25 34.39
C THR A 9 0.20 81.63 33.92
N SER A 10 -0.67 82.08 34.83
CA SER A 10 -2.07 82.39 34.53
C SER A 10 -2.17 83.50 33.49
N ILE A 11 -2.31 83.13 32.22
CA ILE A 11 -2.86 84.00 31.20
C ILE A 11 -4.37 83.88 31.37
N LEU A 12 -4.95 84.86 32.06
CA LEU A 12 -6.39 85.09 32.12
C LEU A 12 -6.80 85.66 30.76
N ASP A 13 -6.87 84.81 29.74
CA ASP A 13 -7.62 85.12 28.52
C ASP A 13 -8.76 84.12 28.44
N ASP A 14 -10.00 84.63 28.44
CA ASP A 14 -11.23 83.91 28.12
C ASP A 14 -11.23 83.56 26.62
N ASP A 15 -10.22 82.79 26.20
CA ASP A 15 -10.00 82.47 24.80
C ASP A 15 -10.85 81.26 24.41
N THR A 16 -12.10 81.55 24.11
CA THR A 16 -13.02 80.62 23.44
C THR A 16 -12.84 80.64 21.91
N GLY A 17 -11.84 81.37 21.40
CA GLY A 17 -11.53 81.47 19.98
C GLY A 17 -10.43 80.49 19.54
N SER A 18 -10.75 79.58 18.62
CA SER A 18 -9.69 78.99 17.80
C SER A 18 -9.20 80.06 16.83
N GLU A 19 -8.04 80.67 17.07
CA GLU A 19 -7.46 81.73 16.22
C GLU A 19 -7.35 81.34 14.73
N ARG A 20 -7.32 80.04 14.42
CA ARG A 20 -7.17 79.52 13.05
C ARG A 20 -8.48 79.27 12.30
N SER A 21 -9.61 79.21 13.00
CA SER A 21 -10.89 78.88 12.40
C SER A 21 -11.96 79.72 13.06
N ARG A 22 -12.36 80.82 12.40
CA ARG A 22 -13.41 81.77 12.84
C ARG A 22 -14.82 81.15 12.91
N VAL A 23 -14.93 79.84 13.10
CA VAL A 23 -16.19 79.09 13.24
C VAL A 23 -16.43 78.83 14.73
N GLN A 24 -17.42 79.53 15.30
CA GLN A 24 -17.92 79.23 16.63
C GLN A 24 -18.75 77.94 16.57
N VAL A 25 -18.13 76.82 16.97
CA VAL A 25 -18.85 75.56 17.16
C VAL A 25 -19.52 75.60 18.52
N VAL A 26 -20.85 75.64 18.55
CA VAL A 26 -21.63 75.44 19.78
C VAL A 26 -21.87 73.93 19.94
N PRO A 27 -21.16 73.24 20.86
CA PRO A 27 -21.32 71.79 21.02
C PRO A 27 -22.71 71.45 21.57
N ARG A 28 -23.33 70.40 21.00
CA ARG A 28 -24.69 69.92 21.34
C ARG A 28 -24.80 69.32 22.75
N TYR A 29 -23.67 69.02 23.38
CA TYR A 29 -23.59 68.50 24.75
C TYR A 29 -22.59 69.34 25.56
N PRO A 30 -22.83 69.58 26.87
CA PRO A 30 -21.91 70.36 27.70
C PRO A 30 -20.57 69.64 27.79
N VAL A 31 -19.57 70.19 27.10
CA VAL A 31 -18.19 69.73 27.21
C VAL A 31 -17.73 70.11 28.62
N PRO A 32 -17.20 69.16 29.42
CA PRO A 32 -16.66 69.46 30.73
C PRO A 32 -15.63 70.60 30.60
N LYS A 33 -15.81 71.67 31.38
CA LYS A 33 -14.82 72.75 31.43
C LYS A 33 -13.48 72.14 31.76
N ARG A 34 -12.42 72.61 31.08
CA ARG A 34 -11.06 72.21 31.41
C ARG A 34 -10.85 72.46 32.91
N PRO A 35 -10.36 71.47 33.68
CA PRO A 35 -10.04 71.70 35.08
C PRO A 35 -9.16 72.94 35.20
N LYS A 36 -9.47 73.82 36.16
CA LYS A 36 -8.63 75.00 36.41
C LYS A 36 -7.20 74.50 36.62
N LEU A 37 -6.26 75.06 35.87
CA LEU A 37 -4.85 74.72 36.02
C LEU A 37 -4.46 74.96 37.47
N LYS A 38 -3.92 73.91 38.08
CA LYS A 38 -3.43 73.93 39.45
C LYS A 38 -2.38 75.04 39.59
N PRO A 39 -2.47 75.93 40.58
CA PRO A 39 -1.38 76.86 40.86
C PRO A 39 -0.12 76.05 41.23
N MET A 40 1.02 76.43 40.67
CA MET A 40 2.27 75.68 40.89
C MET A 40 2.58 75.64 42.38
N ASP A 41 2.54 74.45 42.96
CA ASP A 41 2.88 74.23 44.36
C ASP A 41 4.35 73.83 44.51
N HIS A 42 4.77 73.74 45.76
CA HIS A 42 6.14 73.41 46.10
C HIS A 42 6.60 72.02 45.61
N TRP A 43 5.70 71.03 45.58
CA TRP A 43 5.99 69.71 45.01
C TRP A 43 6.06 69.73 43.49
N ASP A 44 5.20 70.51 42.82
CA ASP A 44 5.22 70.68 41.38
C ASP A 44 6.56 71.30 40.95
N LEU A 45 7.12 72.20 41.76
CA LEU A 45 8.44 72.79 41.56
C LEU A 45 9.58 71.76 41.77
N ILE A 46 9.48 70.93 42.81
CA ILE A 46 10.39 69.80 43.06
C ILE A 46 10.37 68.82 41.88
N VAL A 47 9.18 68.40 41.47
CA VAL A 47 8.99 67.47 40.35
C VAL A 47 9.45 68.10 39.03
N ALA A 48 9.29 69.40 38.83
CA ALA A 48 9.79 70.08 37.64
C ALA A 48 11.33 70.07 37.58
N PHE A 49 12.00 70.25 38.72
CA PHE A 49 13.46 70.15 38.81
C PHE A 49 13.93 68.71 38.63
N ASP A 50 13.30 67.75 39.30
CA ASP A 50 13.61 66.32 39.16
C ASP A 50 13.33 65.82 37.75
N THR A 51 12.28 66.28 37.08
CA THR A 51 12.02 65.91 35.68
C THR A 51 13.02 66.53 34.73
N MET A 52 13.59 67.69 35.03
CA MET A 52 14.71 68.24 34.26
C MET A 52 15.95 67.35 34.41
N LYS A 53 16.33 66.98 35.65
CA LYS A 53 17.46 66.09 35.92
C LYS A 53 17.23 64.69 35.36
N HIS A 54 16.05 64.12 35.57
CA HIS A 54 15.66 62.84 34.99
C HIS A 54 15.69 62.91 33.47
N ARG A 55 15.31 64.00 32.80
CA ARG A 55 15.46 64.10 31.34
C ARG A 55 16.92 64.06 30.89
N GLU A 56 17.82 64.66 31.65
CA GLU A 56 19.26 64.59 31.39
C GLU A 56 19.76 63.14 31.54
N GLU A 57 19.32 62.42 32.56
CA GLU A 57 19.62 61.00 32.78
C GLU A 57 18.96 60.08 31.74
N ASP A 58 17.68 60.30 31.39
CA ASP A 58 16.92 59.55 30.40
C ASP A 58 17.53 59.71 29.01
N SER A 59 18.10 60.89 28.72
CA SER A 59 18.84 61.13 27.49
C SER A 59 20.13 60.31 27.44
N ARG A 60 20.82 60.15 28.57
CA ARG A 60 21.98 59.25 28.69
C ARG A 60 21.57 57.78 28.55
N PHE A 61 20.51 57.35 29.26
CA PHE A 61 20.00 55.98 29.21
C PHE A 61 19.48 55.59 27.83
N ARG A 62 18.81 56.49 27.10
CA ARG A 62 18.31 56.21 25.73
C ARG A 62 19.43 56.05 24.72
N GLN A 63 20.57 56.72 24.90
CA GLN A 63 21.75 56.51 24.05
C GLN A 63 22.31 55.10 24.27
N GLU A 64 22.48 54.68 25.52
CA GLU A 64 22.99 53.34 25.86
C GLU A 64 22.00 52.20 25.54
N GLY A 65 20.71 52.42 25.78
CA GLY A 65 19.63 51.44 25.58
C GLY A 65 19.37 51.12 24.11
N LYS A 66 19.53 52.11 23.20
CA LYS A 66 19.42 51.87 21.75
C LYS A 66 20.49 50.91 21.24
N HIS A 67 21.73 51.03 21.72
CA HIS A 67 22.80 50.10 21.34
C HIS A 67 22.51 48.67 21.80
N LYS A 68 21.99 48.49 23.02
CA LYS A 68 21.58 47.17 23.54
C LYS A 68 20.42 46.56 22.74
N ALA A 69 19.44 47.36 22.33
CA ALA A 69 18.31 46.89 21.52
C ALA A 69 18.75 46.45 20.11
N ILE A 70 19.66 47.20 19.48
CA ILE A 70 20.23 46.86 18.18
C ILE A 70 21.06 45.57 18.26
N ALA A 71 21.84 45.38 19.32
CA ALA A 71 22.60 44.15 19.53
C ALA A 71 21.68 42.91 19.65
N LYS A 72 20.63 42.98 20.47
CA LYS A 72 19.65 41.88 20.60
C LYS A 72 18.94 41.56 19.28
N PHE A 73 18.59 42.59 18.50
CA PHE A 73 17.97 42.40 17.20
C PHE A 73 18.92 41.69 16.23
N LYS A 74 20.20 42.08 16.22
CA LYS A 74 21.23 41.40 15.43
C LYS A 74 21.40 39.93 15.85
N ASP A 75 21.50 39.65 17.14
CA ASP A 75 21.64 38.27 17.64
C ASP A 75 20.46 37.38 17.22
N THR A 76 19.25 37.96 17.20
CA THR A 76 18.04 37.26 16.75
C THR A 76 18.11 36.94 15.25
N LEU A 77 18.58 37.88 14.43
CA LEU A 77 18.77 37.66 12.99
C LEU A 77 19.87 36.62 12.72
N ASP A 78 21.00 36.69 13.44
CA ASP A 78 22.09 35.74 13.29
C ASP A 78 21.63 34.31 13.68
N THR A 79 20.76 34.18 14.69
CA THR A 79 20.13 32.91 15.06
C THR A 79 19.21 32.38 13.94
N GLN A 80 18.35 33.23 13.38
CA GLN A 80 17.47 32.86 12.26
C GLN A 80 18.26 32.43 11.01
N MET A 81 19.37 33.10 10.71
CA MET A 81 20.25 32.73 9.61
C MET A 81 20.92 31.37 9.84
N MET A 82 21.34 31.09 11.08
CA MET A 82 21.92 29.80 11.45
C MET A 82 20.91 28.65 11.30
N GLU A 83 19.67 28.85 11.75
CA GLU A 83 18.58 27.88 11.59
C GLU A 83 18.28 27.61 10.11
N PHE A 84 18.23 28.67 9.29
CA PHE A 84 18.00 28.54 7.85
C PHE A 84 19.11 27.74 7.15
N HIS A 85 20.38 28.04 7.46
CA HIS A 85 21.50 27.25 6.93
C HIS A 85 21.47 25.80 7.43
N GLY A 86 21.09 25.57 8.69
CA GLY A 86 20.89 24.23 9.25
C GLY A 86 19.83 23.43 8.48
N MET A 87 18.69 24.06 8.13
CA MET A 87 17.64 23.44 7.33
C MET A 87 18.13 23.10 5.91
N GLN A 88 18.85 24.01 5.24
CA GLN A 88 19.42 23.74 3.92
C GLN A 88 20.42 22.58 3.93
N ASP A 89 21.27 22.52 4.95
CA ASP A 89 22.23 21.41 5.13
C ASP A 89 21.52 20.09 5.35
N GLN A 90 20.46 20.08 6.15
CA GLN A 90 19.65 18.90 6.40
C GLN A 90 18.93 18.44 5.12
N GLU A 91 18.36 19.36 4.34
CA GLU A 91 17.71 19.02 3.06
C GLU A 91 18.71 18.41 2.07
N ARG A 92 19.93 18.94 2.01
CA ARG A 92 21.01 18.38 1.18
C ARG A 92 21.40 16.97 1.62
N ARG A 93 21.59 16.73 2.92
CA ARG A 93 21.87 15.38 3.46
C ARG A 93 20.74 14.41 3.15
N ASN A 94 19.48 14.84 3.29
CA ASN A 94 18.33 14.01 2.97
C ASN A 94 18.27 13.64 1.49
N LYS A 95 18.61 14.57 0.59
CA LYS A 95 18.71 14.30 -0.86
C LYS A 95 19.83 13.31 -1.18
N GLU A 96 20.99 13.44 -0.53
CA GLU A 96 22.11 12.51 -0.68
C GLU A 96 21.74 11.10 -0.18
N GLN A 97 21.09 11.02 0.99
CA GLN A 97 20.60 9.75 1.54
C GLN A 97 19.57 9.10 0.62
N CYS A 98 18.58 9.86 0.14
CA CYS A 98 17.57 9.34 -0.79
C CYS A 98 18.20 8.84 -2.10
N ARG A 99 19.21 9.54 -2.62
CA ARG A 99 19.98 9.09 -3.79
C ARG A 99 20.71 7.78 -3.51
N GLN A 100 21.29 7.64 -2.32
CA GLN A 100 22.01 6.43 -1.92
C GLN A 100 21.06 5.24 -1.72
N ASP A 101 19.90 5.46 -1.10
CA ASP A 101 18.85 4.45 -0.95
C ASP A 101 18.33 3.98 -2.30
N MET A 102 18.12 4.90 -3.25
CA MET A 102 17.71 4.56 -4.62
C MET A 102 18.79 3.73 -5.33
N LEU A 103 20.07 4.05 -5.17
CA LEU A 103 21.16 3.26 -5.74
C LEU A 103 21.21 1.85 -5.13
N ASN A 104 21.03 1.72 -3.81
CA ASN A 104 20.97 0.43 -3.13
C ASN A 104 19.80 -0.43 -3.64
N GLN A 105 18.62 0.17 -3.83
CA GLN A 105 17.46 -0.52 -4.42
C GLN A 105 17.72 -0.98 -5.86
N VAL A 106 18.40 -0.17 -6.67
CA VAL A 106 18.78 -0.57 -8.04
C VAL A 106 19.75 -1.75 -8.03
N GLU A 107 20.72 -1.76 -7.12
CA GLU A 107 21.65 -2.89 -6.97
C GLU A 107 20.96 -4.16 -6.48
N GLU A 108 20.06 -4.05 -5.52
CA GLU A 108 19.26 -5.18 -5.03
C GLU A 108 18.36 -5.74 -6.13
N ASN A 109 17.65 -4.88 -6.85
CA ASN A 109 16.83 -5.28 -8.00
C ASN A 109 17.65 -5.96 -9.10
N ARG A 110 18.89 -5.50 -9.35
CA ARG A 110 19.80 -6.18 -10.28
C ARG A 110 20.20 -7.57 -9.79
N ARG A 111 20.45 -7.74 -8.49
CA ARG A 111 20.75 -9.05 -7.89
C ARG A 111 19.56 -10.00 -8.00
N ILE A 112 18.35 -9.52 -7.70
CA ILE A 112 17.11 -10.29 -7.84
C ILE A 112 16.90 -10.70 -9.30
N ALA A 113 17.01 -9.77 -10.24
CA ALA A 113 16.85 -10.06 -11.67
C ALA A 113 17.89 -11.08 -12.18
N ALA A 114 19.15 -11.01 -11.70
CA ALA A 114 20.17 -12.00 -12.03
C ALA A 114 19.83 -13.39 -11.45
N ALA A 115 19.35 -13.45 -10.21
CA ALA A 115 18.92 -14.68 -9.56
C ALA A 115 17.69 -15.31 -10.27
N GLU A 116 16.72 -14.50 -10.67
CA GLU A 116 15.56 -14.93 -11.45
C GLU A 116 15.95 -15.46 -12.83
N LYS A 117 16.87 -14.76 -13.52
CA LYS A 117 17.41 -15.23 -14.80
C LYS A 117 18.09 -16.58 -14.66
N HIS A 118 18.94 -16.76 -13.66
CA HIS A 118 19.59 -18.04 -13.37
C HIS A 118 18.57 -19.13 -13.03
N ALA A 119 17.56 -18.85 -12.20
CA ALA A 119 16.51 -19.81 -11.88
C ALA A 119 15.70 -20.23 -13.13
N ASN A 120 15.42 -19.30 -14.03
CA ASN A 120 14.75 -19.57 -15.29
C ASN A 120 15.62 -20.38 -16.25
N GLU A 121 16.93 -20.13 -16.30
CA GLU A 121 17.89 -20.94 -17.06
C GLU A 121 17.94 -22.38 -16.55
N VAL A 122 18.01 -22.58 -15.23
CA VAL A 122 17.95 -23.91 -14.60
C VAL A 122 16.63 -24.63 -14.93
N LYS A 123 15.49 -23.93 -14.88
CA LYS A 123 14.19 -24.49 -15.30
C LYS A 123 14.21 -24.89 -16.78
N LYS A 124 14.77 -24.06 -17.65
CA LYS A 124 14.92 -24.36 -19.09
C LYS A 124 15.77 -25.60 -19.33
N ILE A 125 16.89 -25.74 -18.60
CA ILE A 125 17.77 -26.92 -18.70
C ILE A 125 16.99 -28.17 -18.27
N LYS A 126 16.32 -28.14 -17.12
CA LYS A 126 15.49 -29.27 -16.64
C LYS A 126 14.37 -29.64 -17.62
N MET A 127 13.71 -28.65 -18.22
CA MET A 127 12.68 -28.91 -19.25
C MET A 127 13.27 -29.55 -20.50
N LYS A 128 14.49 -29.17 -20.91
CA LYS A 128 15.19 -29.82 -22.03
C LYS A 128 15.53 -31.26 -21.67
N GLU A 129 16.08 -31.52 -20.49
CA GLU A 129 16.40 -32.88 -20.01
C GLU A 129 15.16 -33.79 -20.02
N VAL A 130 14.04 -33.31 -19.46
CA VAL A 130 12.77 -34.08 -19.46
C VAL A 130 12.25 -34.32 -20.89
N ASN A 131 12.38 -33.34 -21.78
CA ASN A 131 11.99 -33.52 -23.18
C ASN A 131 12.89 -34.54 -23.89
N ASP A 132 14.20 -34.46 -23.68
CA ASP A 132 15.17 -35.40 -24.25
C ASP A 132 14.92 -36.83 -23.74
N GLU A 133 14.61 -37.00 -22.45
CA GLU A 133 14.21 -38.29 -21.87
C GLU A 133 12.91 -38.84 -22.50
N CYS A 134 11.92 -37.98 -22.70
CA CYS A 134 10.65 -38.35 -23.35
C CYS A 134 10.88 -38.79 -24.80
N MET A 135 11.66 -38.03 -25.55
CA MET A 135 12.03 -38.35 -26.94
C MET A 135 12.83 -39.65 -27.01
N ALA A 136 13.77 -39.87 -26.09
CA ALA A 136 14.50 -41.13 -25.99
C ALA A 136 13.59 -42.32 -25.65
N ALA A 137 12.57 -42.14 -24.82
CA ALA A 137 11.57 -43.17 -24.53
C ALA A 137 10.69 -43.49 -25.75
N VAL A 138 10.28 -42.47 -26.52
CA VAL A 138 9.54 -42.65 -27.78
C VAL A 138 10.38 -43.41 -28.81
N ASN A 139 11.65 -43.03 -28.96
CA ASN A 139 12.57 -43.71 -29.89
C ASN A 139 12.80 -45.18 -29.49
N ARG A 140 12.94 -45.48 -28.20
CA ARG A 140 13.04 -46.86 -27.71
C ARG A 140 11.79 -47.68 -28.00
N ARG A 141 10.59 -47.11 -27.83
CA ARG A 141 9.33 -47.77 -28.20
C ARG A 141 9.25 -48.05 -29.69
N ARG A 142 9.63 -47.07 -30.51
CA ARG A 142 9.66 -47.22 -31.97
C ARG A 142 10.62 -48.33 -32.42
N GLN A 143 11.82 -48.37 -31.85
CA GLN A 143 12.78 -49.45 -32.10
C GLN A 143 12.22 -50.81 -31.67
N ALA A 144 11.60 -50.91 -30.48
CA ALA A 144 10.98 -52.15 -30.04
C ALA A 144 9.82 -52.62 -30.94
N GLU A 145 9.04 -51.68 -31.50
CA GLU A 145 8.01 -51.99 -32.49
C GLU A 145 8.59 -52.43 -33.83
N GLU A 146 9.66 -51.78 -34.30
CA GLU A 146 10.39 -52.16 -35.51
C GLU A 146 11.02 -53.56 -35.34
N ASP A 147 11.66 -53.84 -34.21
CA ASP A 147 12.20 -55.16 -33.86
C ASP A 147 11.10 -56.22 -33.77
N LYS A 148 9.94 -55.90 -33.18
CA LYS A 148 8.80 -56.82 -33.13
C LYS A 148 8.29 -57.13 -34.54
N LYS A 149 8.12 -56.11 -35.38
CA LYS A 149 7.73 -56.29 -36.78
C LYS A 149 8.73 -57.14 -37.54
N GLN A 150 10.03 -56.94 -37.32
CA GLN A 150 11.08 -57.75 -37.93
C GLN A 150 10.99 -59.20 -37.46
N ARG A 151 10.84 -59.46 -36.16
CA ARG A 151 10.63 -60.82 -35.63
C ARG A 151 9.39 -61.48 -36.19
N ASP A 152 8.28 -60.76 -36.30
CA ASP A 152 7.03 -61.27 -36.86
C ASP A 152 7.21 -61.60 -38.36
N GLN A 153 7.96 -60.77 -39.11
CA GLN A 153 8.35 -61.06 -40.49
C GLN A 153 9.22 -62.32 -40.58
N ASP A 154 10.27 -62.41 -39.75
CA ASP A 154 11.20 -63.55 -39.73
C ASP A 154 10.48 -64.86 -39.38
N LEU A 155 9.56 -64.82 -38.40
CA LEU A 155 8.71 -65.95 -38.03
C LEU A 155 7.78 -66.36 -39.18
N THR A 156 7.20 -65.39 -39.88
CA THR A 156 6.32 -65.65 -41.03
C THR A 156 7.11 -66.25 -42.20
N THR A 157 8.32 -65.75 -42.48
CA THR A 157 9.18 -66.30 -43.52
C THR A 157 9.67 -67.70 -43.16
N ALA A 158 10.07 -67.93 -41.90
CA ALA A 158 10.48 -69.25 -41.41
C ALA A 158 9.32 -70.26 -41.49
N TRP A 159 8.10 -69.82 -41.17
CA TRP A 159 6.90 -70.63 -41.34
C TRP A 159 6.65 -70.97 -42.81
N LEU A 160 6.70 -70.00 -43.72
CA LEU A 160 6.54 -70.24 -45.16
C LEU A 160 7.60 -71.19 -45.74
N GLU A 161 8.84 -71.10 -45.27
CA GLU A 161 9.92 -72.00 -45.65
C GLU A 161 9.70 -73.41 -45.11
N SER A 162 9.28 -73.54 -43.85
CA SER A 162 8.93 -74.83 -43.24
C SER A 162 7.75 -75.50 -43.97
N GLU A 163 6.75 -74.71 -44.38
CA GLU A 163 5.57 -75.20 -45.10
C GLU A 163 5.95 -75.61 -46.53
N ARG A 164 6.84 -74.85 -47.20
CA ARG A 164 7.42 -75.25 -48.49
C ARG A 164 8.21 -76.55 -48.39
N LEU A 165 8.97 -76.74 -47.32
CA LEU A 165 9.74 -77.95 -47.09
C LEU A 165 8.80 -79.15 -46.86
N ARG A 166 7.75 -78.97 -46.05
CA ARG A 166 6.72 -79.98 -45.82
C ARG A 166 6.00 -80.36 -47.12
N MET A 167 5.63 -79.38 -47.94
CA MET A 167 5.01 -79.62 -49.25
C MET A 167 5.95 -80.36 -50.22
N LYS A 168 7.26 -80.06 -50.21
CA LYS A 168 8.25 -80.80 -50.99
C LYS A 168 8.38 -82.25 -50.51
N GLN A 169 8.48 -82.47 -49.21
CA GLN A 169 8.55 -83.81 -48.62
C GLN A 169 7.31 -84.64 -48.94
N GLN A 170 6.12 -84.04 -48.79
CA GLN A 170 4.86 -84.69 -49.13
C GLN A 170 4.82 -85.06 -50.62
N LYS A 171 5.28 -84.18 -51.50
CA LYS A 171 5.38 -84.47 -52.94
C LYS A 171 6.39 -85.59 -53.25
N GLU A 172 7.55 -85.59 -52.60
CA GLU A 172 8.55 -86.66 -52.76
C GLU A 172 8.03 -88.01 -52.27
N ASP A 173 7.27 -88.03 -51.16
CA ASP A 173 6.66 -89.24 -50.65
C ASP A 173 5.50 -89.72 -51.53
N ASP A 174 4.68 -88.81 -52.06
CA ASP A 174 3.65 -89.11 -53.06
C ASP A 174 4.26 -89.67 -54.36
N ASP A 175 5.37 -89.08 -54.84
CA ASP A 175 6.12 -89.54 -56.01
C ASP A 175 6.73 -90.94 -55.76
N ARG A 176 7.26 -91.21 -54.55
CA ARG A 176 7.76 -92.53 -54.14
C ARG A 176 6.64 -93.56 -54.06
N GLU A 177 5.49 -93.19 -53.50
CA GLU A 177 4.32 -94.07 -53.46
C GLU A 177 3.81 -94.38 -54.87
N HIS A 178 3.76 -93.38 -55.74
CA HIS A 178 3.37 -93.55 -57.14
C HIS A 178 4.37 -94.43 -57.89
N ALA A 179 5.68 -94.24 -57.69
CA ALA A 179 6.71 -95.09 -58.26
C ALA A 179 6.61 -96.54 -57.75
N ARG A 180 6.35 -96.74 -56.45
CA ARG A 180 6.12 -98.06 -55.86
C ARG A 180 4.89 -98.74 -56.46
N LYS A 181 3.77 -98.02 -56.60
CA LYS A 181 2.54 -98.52 -57.23
C LYS A 181 2.77 -98.86 -58.72
N CYS A 182 3.53 -98.04 -59.45
CA CYS A 182 3.92 -98.34 -60.83
C CYS A 182 4.84 -99.57 -60.93
N GLN A 183 5.78 -99.75 -59.99
CA GLN A 183 6.66 -100.90 -59.96
C GLN A 183 5.89 -102.18 -59.62
N GLN A 184 4.99 -102.13 -58.63
CA GLN A 184 4.07 -103.23 -58.32
C GLN A 184 3.20 -103.59 -59.53
N GLY A 185 2.67 -102.60 -60.25
CA GLY A 185 1.92 -102.85 -61.49
C GLY A 185 2.77 -103.46 -62.61
N LYS A 186 4.06 -103.10 -62.73
CA LYS A 186 4.99 -103.72 -63.68
C LYS A 186 5.33 -105.15 -63.28
N ASP A 187 5.55 -105.42 -62.00
CA ASP A 187 5.87 -106.74 -61.47
C ASP A 187 4.65 -107.68 -61.57
N GLU A 188 3.43 -107.17 -61.35
CA GLU A 188 2.18 -107.89 -61.59
C GLU A 188 1.96 -108.19 -63.08
N MET A 189 2.27 -107.25 -63.99
CA MET A 189 2.24 -107.49 -65.44
C MET A 189 3.31 -108.50 -65.88
N ALA A 190 4.51 -108.45 -65.31
CA ALA A 190 5.58 -109.41 -65.59
C ALA A 190 5.23 -110.81 -65.07
N ALA A 191 4.63 -110.91 -63.88
CA ALA A 191 4.11 -112.15 -63.32
C ALA A 191 2.96 -112.71 -64.17
N ALA A 192 2.04 -111.85 -64.63
CA ALA A 192 0.97 -112.24 -65.55
C ALA A 192 1.51 -112.70 -66.91
N HIS A 193 2.56 -112.07 -67.45
CA HIS A 193 3.22 -112.52 -68.67
C HIS A 193 3.95 -113.85 -68.49
N ALA A 194 4.62 -114.08 -67.35
CA ALA A 194 5.26 -115.35 -67.03
C ALA A 194 4.25 -116.48 -66.79
N GLU A 195 3.11 -116.19 -66.17
CA GLU A 195 2.01 -117.13 -66.01
C GLU A 195 1.29 -117.40 -67.34
N ALA A 196 1.19 -116.40 -68.22
CA ALA A 196 0.68 -116.54 -69.58
C ALA A 196 1.62 -117.37 -70.47
N GLU A 197 2.93 -117.20 -70.37
CA GLU A 197 3.95 -118.06 -71.02
C GLU A 197 3.88 -119.51 -70.51
N ARG A 198 3.74 -119.73 -69.18
CA ARG A 198 3.50 -121.06 -68.61
C ARG A 198 2.18 -121.67 -69.08
N ARG A 199 1.10 -120.89 -69.17
CA ARG A 199 -0.18 -121.32 -69.73
C ARG A 199 -0.12 -121.55 -71.24
N ARG A 200 0.73 -120.83 -71.98
CA ARG A 200 0.93 -121.00 -73.43
C ARG A 200 1.74 -122.26 -73.73
N GLN A 201 2.74 -122.58 -72.89
CA GLN A 201 3.47 -123.85 -72.96
C GLN A 201 2.60 -125.05 -72.54
N ALA A 202 1.67 -124.89 -71.59
CA ALA A 202 0.68 -125.91 -71.25
C ALA A 202 -0.43 -126.06 -72.32
N ARG A 203 -0.86 -124.97 -72.96
CA ARG A 203 -1.86 -124.98 -74.04
C ARG A 203 -1.34 -125.54 -75.36
N LEU A 204 -0.06 -125.39 -75.68
CA LEU A 204 0.55 -126.04 -76.85
C LEU A 204 0.64 -127.58 -76.73
N ALA A 205 0.44 -128.14 -75.54
CA ALA A 205 0.33 -129.59 -75.32
C ALA A 205 -1.13 -130.09 -75.37
N ASP A 206 -2.11 -129.24 -75.04
CA ASP A 206 -3.55 -129.58 -75.05
C ASP A 206 -4.31 -129.07 -76.30
N GLU A 207 -3.73 -128.21 -77.14
CA GLU A 207 -4.31 -127.71 -78.41
C GLU A 207 -4.07 -128.68 -79.59
N LYS A 208 -4.27 -129.98 -79.34
CA LYS A 208 -4.52 -130.99 -80.39
C LYS A 208 -5.84 -131.74 -80.14
N ALA A 209 -6.84 -131.06 -79.59
CA ALA A 209 -8.26 -131.44 -79.70
C ALA A 209 -9.14 -130.28 -79.19
N GLY A 210 -10.06 -129.78 -80.02
CA GLY A 210 -11.22 -129.02 -79.54
C GLY A 210 -11.17 -127.51 -79.76
N ALA A 211 -11.27 -127.10 -81.02
CA ALA A 211 -11.80 -125.79 -81.37
C ALA A 211 -13.32 -125.72 -81.06
N ALA A 212 -13.75 -124.49 -80.78
CA ALA A 212 -15.12 -123.98 -80.81
C ALA A 212 -16.00 -124.14 -79.54
N GLY A 213 -16.21 -123.02 -78.84
CA GLY A 213 -17.46 -122.79 -78.09
C GLY A 213 -17.33 -122.05 -76.76
N ALA A 214 -16.96 -120.76 -76.73
CA ALA A 214 -17.27 -119.88 -75.59
C ALA A 214 -17.09 -118.38 -75.93
N GLN A 215 -17.89 -117.85 -76.86
CA GLN A 215 -17.96 -116.42 -77.14
C GLN A 215 -19.41 -115.94 -77.14
N LYS A 216 -20.08 -116.10 -75.98
CA LYS A 216 -21.39 -115.50 -75.71
C LYS A 216 -21.71 -115.17 -74.23
N ASP A 217 -20.78 -115.37 -73.29
CA ASP A 217 -20.99 -115.06 -71.84
C ASP A 217 -20.19 -113.86 -71.31
N MET A 218 -19.46 -113.14 -72.17
CA MET A 218 -18.61 -111.99 -71.78
C MET A 218 -19.34 -110.65 -71.81
N ASP A 219 -20.39 -110.49 -72.62
CA ASP A 219 -21.02 -109.18 -72.81
C ASP A 219 -22.06 -108.83 -71.74
N ASP A 220 -22.73 -109.81 -71.14
CA ASP A 220 -23.74 -109.57 -70.09
C ASP A 220 -23.12 -109.20 -68.71
N LYS A 221 -21.87 -109.59 -68.45
CA LYS A 221 -21.15 -109.25 -67.21
C LYS A 221 -20.58 -107.82 -67.22
N VAL A 222 -20.32 -107.25 -68.39
CA VAL A 222 -19.77 -105.89 -68.53
C VAL A 222 -20.84 -104.83 -68.28
N ALA A 223 -22.11 -105.10 -68.61
CA ALA A 223 -23.22 -104.20 -68.34
C ALA A 223 -23.57 -104.11 -66.84
N ALA A 224 -23.54 -105.22 -66.11
CA ALA A 224 -23.84 -105.25 -64.66
C ALA A 224 -22.79 -104.49 -63.83
N ASN A 225 -21.50 -104.61 -64.19
CA ASN A 225 -20.42 -103.92 -63.48
C ASN A 225 -20.41 -102.41 -63.73
N ARG A 226 -20.83 -101.92 -64.90
CA ARG A 226 -20.94 -100.48 -65.16
C ARG A 226 -22.00 -99.81 -64.29
N LYS A 227 -23.14 -100.47 -64.07
CA LYS A 227 -24.21 -99.95 -63.20
C LYS A 227 -23.77 -99.88 -61.73
N ALA A 228 -23.07 -100.91 -61.25
CA ALA A 228 -22.57 -100.94 -59.87
C ALA A 228 -21.50 -99.87 -59.57
N VAL A 229 -20.68 -99.51 -60.57
CA VAL A 229 -19.70 -98.41 -60.43
C VAL A 229 -20.41 -97.05 -60.43
N GLN A 230 -21.43 -96.86 -61.27
CA GLN A 230 -22.23 -95.64 -61.31
C GLN A 230 -22.98 -95.40 -59.98
N ASP A 231 -23.61 -96.44 -59.42
CA ASP A 231 -24.35 -96.33 -58.14
C ASP A 231 -23.42 -95.94 -56.97
N ARG A 232 -22.16 -96.37 -56.97
CA ARG A 232 -21.15 -95.95 -55.98
C ARG A 232 -20.70 -94.50 -56.17
N MET A 233 -20.50 -94.05 -57.41
CA MET A 233 -20.18 -92.64 -57.67
C MET A 233 -21.33 -91.72 -57.24
N ASP A 234 -22.58 -92.09 -57.54
CA ASP A 234 -23.75 -91.31 -57.15
C ASP A 234 -23.94 -91.26 -55.61
N GLN A 235 -23.53 -92.30 -54.90
CA GLN A 235 -23.54 -92.33 -53.43
C GLN A 235 -22.45 -91.44 -52.81
N ILE A 236 -21.24 -91.44 -53.39
CA ILE A 236 -20.15 -90.55 -52.98
C ILE A 236 -20.54 -89.09 -53.23
N ASP A 237 -21.10 -88.78 -54.40
CA ASP A 237 -21.56 -87.43 -54.74
C ASP A 237 -22.68 -86.94 -53.80
N ARG A 238 -23.60 -87.82 -53.39
CA ARG A 238 -24.63 -87.48 -52.40
C ARG A 238 -24.03 -87.19 -51.02
N ASN A 239 -23.05 -87.97 -50.58
CA ASN A 239 -22.39 -87.77 -49.29
C ASN A 239 -21.51 -86.50 -49.28
N CYS A 240 -20.81 -86.20 -50.38
CA CYS A 240 -20.03 -84.97 -50.52
C CYS A 240 -20.92 -83.73 -50.51
N LYS A 241 -22.10 -83.79 -51.17
CA LYS A 241 -23.07 -82.69 -51.16
C LYS A 241 -23.70 -82.46 -49.77
N SER A 242 -23.99 -83.51 -49.00
CA SER A 242 -24.64 -83.38 -47.69
C SER A 242 -23.69 -82.95 -46.57
N ILE A 243 -22.45 -83.45 -46.56
CA ILE A 243 -21.45 -83.08 -45.54
C ILE A 243 -20.89 -81.68 -45.81
N GLY A 244 -20.60 -81.35 -47.06
CA GLY A 244 -20.11 -80.01 -47.43
C GLY A 244 -21.11 -78.90 -47.11
N ALA A 245 -22.41 -79.13 -47.38
CA ALA A 245 -23.46 -78.19 -47.03
C ALA A 245 -23.64 -78.04 -45.50
N GLY A 246 -23.58 -79.15 -44.75
CA GLY A 246 -23.72 -79.12 -43.29
C GLY A 246 -22.55 -78.44 -42.56
N ILE A 247 -21.34 -78.51 -43.11
CA ILE A 247 -20.18 -77.78 -42.58
C ILE A 247 -20.28 -76.30 -42.91
N ALA A 248 -20.61 -75.95 -44.16
CA ALA A 248 -20.81 -74.56 -44.57
C ALA A 248 -21.91 -73.84 -43.74
N ASP A 249 -23.03 -74.52 -43.46
CA ASP A 249 -24.09 -73.96 -42.61
C ASP A 249 -23.69 -73.81 -41.14
N ARG A 250 -22.84 -74.71 -40.63
CA ARG A 250 -22.32 -74.61 -39.25
C ARG A 250 -21.30 -73.48 -39.13
N ASP A 251 -20.41 -73.36 -40.11
CA ASP A 251 -19.40 -72.30 -40.15
C ASP A 251 -20.06 -70.93 -40.35
N ALA A 252 -21.05 -70.81 -41.24
CA ALA A 252 -21.82 -69.58 -41.42
C ALA A 252 -22.57 -69.16 -40.14
N LYS A 253 -23.13 -70.11 -39.38
CA LYS A 253 -23.78 -69.82 -38.08
C LYS A 253 -22.76 -69.41 -37.03
N ALA A 254 -21.62 -70.09 -36.94
CA ALA A 254 -20.55 -69.76 -36.00
C ALA A 254 -19.95 -68.38 -36.28
N GLU A 255 -19.72 -68.04 -37.56
CA GLU A 255 -19.27 -66.72 -37.98
C GLU A 255 -20.30 -65.63 -37.68
N ALA A 256 -21.59 -65.88 -37.95
CA ALA A 256 -22.66 -64.93 -37.63
C ALA A 256 -22.78 -64.68 -36.11
N GLU A 257 -22.65 -65.72 -35.28
CA GLU A 257 -22.64 -65.59 -33.83
C GLU A 257 -21.41 -64.84 -33.31
N LEU A 258 -20.24 -65.09 -33.90
CA LEU A 258 -19.00 -64.41 -33.54
C LEU A 258 -19.05 -62.93 -33.93
N GLN A 259 -19.54 -62.61 -35.13
CA GLN A 259 -19.79 -61.24 -35.56
C GLN A 259 -20.81 -60.53 -34.66
N ALA A 260 -21.88 -61.21 -34.24
CA ALA A 260 -22.85 -60.66 -33.30
C ALA A 260 -22.24 -60.38 -31.92
N LYS A 261 -21.34 -61.24 -31.42
CA LYS A 261 -20.60 -61.01 -30.17
C LYS A 261 -19.62 -59.84 -30.30
N ILE A 262 -18.85 -59.77 -31.39
CA ILE A 262 -17.95 -58.64 -31.67
C ILE A 262 -18.73 -57.34 -31.69
N LYS A 263 -19.87 -57.31 -32.40
CA LYS A 263 -20.72 -56.12 -32.50
C LYS A 263 -21.26 -55.68 -31.13
N ARG A 264 -21.71 -56.61 -30.28
CA ARG A 264 -22.14 -56.27 -28.91
C ARG A 264 -21.01 -55.68 -28.06
N VAL A 265 -19.81 -56.27 -28.13
CA VAL A 265 -18.64 -55.75 -27.38
C VAL A 265 -18.23 -54.37 -27.88
N GLN A 266 -18.28 -54.13 -29.20
CA GLN A 266 -18.03 -52.81 -29.78
C GLN A 266 -19.08 -51.80 -29.33
N GLU A 267 -20.37 -52.14 -29.38
CA GLU A 267 -21.47 -51.26 -28.94
C GLU A 267 -21.41 -50.95 -27.43
N GLU A 268 -21.04 -51.93 -26.59
CA GLU A 268 -20.82 -51.71 -25.15
C GLU A 268 -19.60 -50.84 -24.87
N SER A 269 -18.50 -51.05 -25.61
CA SER A 269 -17.30 -50.22 -25.52
C SER A 269 -17.57 -48.78 -25.96
N ASP A 270 -18.29 -48.59 -27.07
CA ASP A 270 -18.65 -47.27 -27.58
C ASP A 270 -19.63 -46.55 -26.63
N ARG A 271 -20.57 -47.29 -26.03
CA ARG A 271 -21.47 -46.77 -25.00
C ARG A 271 -20.70 -46.33 -23.76
N ALA A 272 -19.81 -47.17 -23.24
CA ALA A 272 -18.97 -46.83 -22.08
C ALA A 272 -18.05 -45.64 -22.36
N ALA A 273 -17.46 -45.56 -23.56
CA ALA A 273 -16.63 -44.44 -23.97
C ALA A 273 -17.43 -43.13 -24.07
N LYS A 274 -18.67 -43.20 -24.58
CA LYS A 274 -19.57 -42.05 -24.66
C LYS A 274 -20.01 -41.58 -23.27
N GLU A 275 -20.38 -42.51 -22.39
CA GLU A 275 -20.76 -42.20 -21.00
C GLU A 275 -19.60 -41.59 -20.22
N ASP A 276 -18.36 -42.10 -20.38
CA ASP A 276 -17.17 -41.51 -19.77
C ASP A 276 -16.87 -40.11 -20.35
N ALA A 277 -17.03 -39.91 -21.66
CA ALA A 277 -16.88 -38.60 -22.28
C ALA A 277 -17.91 -37.58 -21.78
N ASP A 278 -19.18 -37.98 -21.66
CA ASP A 278 -20.26 -37.15 -21.13
C ASP A 278 -20.06 -36.86 -19.62
N HIS A 279 -19.58 -37.84 -18.85
CA HIS A 279 -19.23 -37.65 -17.44
C HIS A 279 -18.07 -36.64 -17.29
N ARG A 280 -16.99 -36.79 -18.07
CA ARG A 280 -15.86 -35.84 -18.07
C ARG A 280 -16.31 -34.44 -18.46
N LYS A 281 -17.20 -34.33 -19.45
CA LYS A 281 -17.78 -33.04 -19.87
C LYS A 281 -18.62 -32.43 -18.75
N SER A 282 -19.51 -33.20 -18.13
CA SER A 282 -20.33 -32.74 -17.00
C SER A 282 -19.49 -32.26 -15.82
N VAL A 283 -18.43 -33.00 -15.44
CA VAL A 283 -17.49 -32.59 -14.38
C VAL A 283 -16.76 -31.30 -14.76
N ARG A 284 -16.33 -31.16 -16.02
CA ARG A 284 -15.69 -29.94 -16.50
C ARG A 284 -16.66 -28.76 -16.47
N ASP A 285 -17.87 -28.94 -16.96
CA ASP A 285 -18.90 -27.90 -16.99
C ASP A 285 -19.31 -27.47 -15.58
N GLY A 286 -19.39 -28.41 -14.63
CA GLY A 286 -19.57 -28.12 -13.20
C GLY A 286 -18.44 -27.26 -12.63
N LYS A 287 -17.17 -27.62 -12.88
CA LYS A 287 -16.01 -26.82 -12.45
C LYS A 287 -15.99 -25.42 -13.06
N VAL A 288 -16.34 -25.31 -14.35
CA VAL A 288 -16.43 -24.02 -15.04
C VAL A 288 -17.54 -23.16 -14.41
N LYS A 289 -18.70 -23.76 -14.14
CA LYS A 289 -19.82 -23.07 -13.50
C LYS A 289 -19.44 -22.57 -12.09
N ASP A 290 -18.84 -23.42 -11.25
CA ASP A 290 -18.40 -23.04 -9.91
C ASP A 290 -17.39 -21.89 -9.94
N MET A 291 -16.47 -21.93 -10.91
CA MET A 291 -15.49 -20.85 -11.12
C MET A 291 -16.16 -19.56 -11.57
N THR A 292 -17.13 -19.62 -12.48
CA THR A 292 -17.89 -18.42 -12.91
C THR A 292 -18.76 -17.86 -11.79
N ASP A 293 -19.39 -18.71 -10.98
CA ASP A 293 -20.22 -18.29 -9.85
C ASP A 293 -19.37 -17.66 -8.74
N THR A 294 -18.19 -18.23 -8.47
CA THR A 294 -17.21 -17.66 -7.55
C THR A 294 -16.73 -16.29 -8.03
N LEU A 295 -16.39 -16.14 -9.31
CA LEU A 295 -16.00 -14.86 -9.90
C LEU A 295 -17.14 -13.84 -9.81
N HIS A 296 -18.38 -14.25 -10.09
CA HIS A 296 -19.55 -13.37 -9.98
C HIS A 296 -19.75 -12.89 -8.54
N ARG A 297 -19.63 -13.78 -7.56
CA ARG A 297 -19.73 -13.45 -6.13
C ARG A 297 -18.61 -12.51 -5.69
N GLN A 298 -17.37 -12.71 -6.14
CA GLN A 298 -16.27 -11.78 -5.88
C GLN A 298 -16.51 -10.40 -6.50
N MET A 299 -17.04 -10.34 -7.72
CA MET A 299 -17.39 -9.08 -8.38
C MET A 299 -18.51 -8.33 -7.66
N GLN A 300 -19.52 -9.04 -7.14
CA GLN A 300 -20.57 -8.42 -6.33
C GLN A 300 -20.03 -7.92 -5.00
N ASN A 301 -19.21 -8.72 -4.29
CA ASN A 301 -18.58 -8.29 -3.05
C ASN A 301 -17.76 -7.01 -3.23
N ARG A 302 -16.97 -6.90 -4.32
CA ARG A 302 -16.23 -5.67 -4.65
C ARG A 302 -17.14 -4.47 -4.92
N LYS A 303 -18.28 -4.69 -5.60
CA LYS A 303 -19.27 -3.63 -5.82
C LYS A 303 -19.91 -3.16 -4.53
N ASP A 304 -20.23 -4.08 -3.63
CA ASP A 304 -20.85 -3.76 -2.34
C ASP A 304 -19.84 -3.09 -1.38
N GLU A 305 -18.58 -3.53 -1.39
CA GLU A 305 -17.48 -2.88 -0.67
C GLU A 305 -17.26 -1.45 -1.17
N ALA A 306 -17.19 -1.24 -2.50
CA ALA A 306 -17.08 0.09 -3.08
C ALA A 306 -18.26 1.01 -2.70
N LYS A 307 -19.49 0.48 -2.62
CA LYS A 307 -20.65 1.26 -2.13
C LYS A 307 -20.49 1.63 -0.67
N ARG A 308 -20.04 0.70 0.19
CA ARG A 308 -19.80 0.97 1.62
C ARG A 308 -18.72 2.03 1.81
N GLU A 309 -17.61 1.95 1.07
CA GLU A 309 -16.55 2.97 1.12
C GLU A 309 -17.09 4.36 0.74
N VAL A 310 -17.93 4.46 -0.29
CA VAL A 310 -18.58 5.73 -0.66
C VAL A 310 -19.50 6.22 0.45
N GLU A 311 -20.33 5.37 1.03
CA GLU A 311 -21.23 5.73 2.14
C GLU A 311 -20.46 6.17 3.40
N GLU A 312 -19.36 5.48 3.73
CA GLU A 312 -18.47 5.84 4.84
C GLU A 312 -17.76 7.17 4.57
N GLY A 313 -17.30 7.40 3.34
CA GLY A 313 -16.72 8.67 2.92
C GLY A 313 -17.70 9.84 3.04
N VAL A 314 -18.97 9.64 2.69
CA VAL A 314 -20.03 10.64 2.87
C VAL A 314 -20.26 10.93 4.36
N LYS A 315 -20.38 9.89 5.20
CA LYS A 315 -20.54 10.05 6.66
C LYS A 315 -19.36 10.79 7.29
N GLN A 316 -18.13 10.47 6.87
CA GLN A 316 -16.93 11.15 7.34
C GLN A 316 -16.89 12.62 6.91
N ALA A 317 -17.26 12.91 5.67
CA ALA A 317 -17.37 14.29 5.19
C ALA A 317 -18.42 15.10 5.95
N GLU A 318 -19.57 14.49 6.29
CA GLU A 318 -20.60 15.12 7.12
C GLU A 318 -20.09 15.39 8.54
N LEU A 319 -19.37 14.45 9.15
CA LEU A 319 -18.75 14.62 10.46
C LEU A 319 -17.77 15.80 10.45
N PHE A 320 -16.90 15.90 9.45
CA PHE A 320 -15.97 17.02 9.33
C PHE A 320 -16.68 18.36 9.11
N ARG A 321 -17.78 18.39 8.35
CA ARG A 321 -18.61 19.60 8.21
C ARG A 321 -19.24 20.01 9.54
N GLN A 322 -19.68 19.06 10.37
CA GLN A 322 -20.21 19.35 11.70
C GLN A 322 -19.12 19.88 12.63
N GLN A 323 -17.98 19.20 12.72
CA GLN A 323 -16.84 19.63 13.54
C GLN A 323 -16.34 21.03 13.15
N PHE A 324 -16.31 21.34 11.86
CA PHE A 324 -15.93 22.67 11.39
C PHE A 324 -16.94 23.75 11.83
N LYS A 325 -18.24 23.48 11.72
CA LYS A 325 -19.29 24.40 12.20
C LYS A 325 -19.22 24.61 13.71
N GLU A 326 -19.02 23.55 14.48
CA GLU A 326 -18.84 23.63 15.93
C GLU A 326 -17.59 24.41 16.32
N GLY A 327 -16.48 24.24 15.58
CA GLY A 327 -15.26 25.02 15.76
C GLY A 327 -15.51 26.52 15.56
N LEU A 328 -16.17 26.90 14.46
CA LEU A 328 -16.54 28.28 14.17
C LEU A 328 -17.43 28.90 15.26
N GLN A 329 -18.40 28.14 15.77
CA GLN A 329 -19.27 28.61 16.86
C GLN A 329 -18.47 28.86 18.14
N LYS A 330 -17.57 27.94 18.52
CA LYS A 330 -16.69 28.12 19.69
C LYS A 330 -15.77 29.33 19.56
N ASP A 331 -15.23 29.56 18.37
CA ASP A 331 -14.39 30.74 18.12
C ASP A 331 -15.19 32.04 18.24
N HIS A 332 -16.41 32.07 17.69
CA HIS A 332 -17.31 33.23 17.81
C HIS A 332 -17.71 33.50 19.27
N GLU A 333 -18.04 32.46 20.04
CA GLU A 333 -18.35 32.58 21.47
C GLU A 333 -17.17 33.13 22.28
N LYS A 334 -15.95 32.70 21.95
CA LYS A 334 -14.72 33.18 22.57
C LYS A 334 -14.47 34.66 22.26
N GLU A 335 -14.70 35.07 21.00
CA GLU A 335 -14.59 36.47 20.60
C GLU A 335 -15.62 37.36 21.31
N GLU A 336 -16.89 36.94 21.36
CA GLU A 336 -17.95 37.67 22.08
C GLU A 336 -17.64 37.81 23.57
N ARG A 337 -17.14 36.74 24.22
CA ARG A 337 -16.74 36.80 25.63
C ARG A 337 -15.60 37.79 25.86
N ALA A 338 -14.61 37.82 24.96
CA ALA A 338 -13.53 38.79 25.03
C ALA A 338 -14.02 40.23 24.83
N ARG A 339 -14.98 40.44 23.92
CA ARG A 339 -15.61 41.75 23.66
C ARG A 339 -16.39 42.24 24.89
N GLN A 340 -17.17 41.38 25.52
CA GLN A 340 -17.91 41.69 26.76
C GLN A 340 -16.96 42.01 27.92
N ALA A 341 -15.90 41.22 28.11
CA ALA A 341 -14.89 41.47 29.15
C ALA A 341 -14.24 42.86 29.00
N ARG A 342 -13.94 43.27 27.76
CA ARG A 342 -13.41 44.61 27.47
C ARG A 342 -14.41 45.71 27.76
N GLY A 343 -15.68 45.54 27.36
CA GLY A 343 -16.75 46.50 27.65
C GLY A 343 -16.97 46.74 29.16
N ASN A 344 -16.82 45.69 29.97
CA ASN A 344 -16.89 45.78 31.43
C ASN A 344 -15.71 46.54 32.03
N LEU A 345 -14.49 46.32 31.53
CA LEU A 345 -13.31 47.07 31.97
C LEU A 345 -13.44 48.56 31.66
N ASP A 346 -13.93 48.90 30.47
CA ASP A 346 -14.10 50.30 30.06
C ASP A 346 -15.16 51.02 30.90
N THR A 347 -16.28 50.37 31.25
CA THR A 347 -17.30 50.97 32.13
C THR A 347 -16.76 51.24 33.54
N VAL A 348 -16.00 50.31 34.10
CA VAL A 348 -15.34 50.51 35.41
C VAL A 348 -14.36 51.69 35.35
N LEU A 349 -13.53 51.77 34.29
CA LEU A 349 -12.55 52.83 34.12
C LEU A 349 -13.22 54.21 33.99
N ILE A 350 -14.28 54.32 33.19
CA ILE A 350 -15.03 55.58 33.02
C ILE A 350 -15.60 56.06 34.35
N THR A 351 -16.11 55.15 35.17
CA THR A 351 -16.66 55.48 36.49
C THR A 351 -15.58 56.05 37.41
N HIS A 352 -14.39 55.43 37.43
CA HIS A 352 -13.23 55.95 38.16
C HIS A 352 -12.74 57.32 37.65
N ILE A 353 -12.75 57.54 36.33
CA ILE A 353 -12.36 58.83 35.76
C ILE A 353 -13.33 59.92 36.21
N ARG A 354 -14.64 59.64 36.21
CA ARG A 354 -15.68 60.59 36.63
C ARG A 354 -15.54 60.95 38.11
N SER A 355 -15.31 59.97 38.99
CA SER A 355 -15.10 60.24 40.43
C SER A 355 -13.84 61.07 40.68
N ASN A 356 -12.77 60.83 39.92
CA ASN A 356 -11.52 61.57 40.04
C ASN A 356 -11.58 62.97 39.42
N GLN A 357 -12.49 63.24 38.48
CA GLN A 357 -12.66 64.55 37.87
C GLN A 357 -13.47 65.54 38.73
N SER A 358 -14.30 65.06 39.67
CA SER A 358 -15.11 65.93 40.55
C SER A 358 -14.34 66.53 41.72
N VAL A 359 -13.08 66.14 41.95
CA VAL A 359 -12.24 66.62 43.06
C VAL A 359 -10.85 66.93 42.53
N HIS A 360 -10.30 68.11 42.83
CA HIS A 360 -8.91 68.40 42.50
C HIS A 360 -8.00 67.57 43.44
N PRO A 361 -7.14 66.67 42.94
CA PRO A 361 -6.49 65.63 43.77
C PRO A 361 -5.67 66.12 44.96
N LYS A 362 -5.19 67.38 44.96
CA LYS A 362 -4.39 67.95 46.06
C LYS A 362 -5.21 68.74 47.10
N ASP A 363 -6.52 68.91 46.92
CA ASP A 363 -7.37 69.55 47.95
C ASP A 363 -7.91 68.52 48.97
N PHE A 364 -7.55 67.24 48.80
CA PHE A 364 -7.77 66.19 49.79
C PHE A 364 -6.69 66.28 50.88
N GLY A 365 -6.96 67.01 51.98
CA GLY A 365 -6.18 66.94 53.24
C GLY A 365 -4.85 67.72 53.33
N ALA A 366 -4.51 68.58 52.38
CA ALA A 366 -3.13 69.09 52.22
C ALA A 366 -2.68 70.31 53.06
N HIS A 367 -3.48 70.84 53.99
CA HIS A 367 -3.17 72.15 54.61
C HIS A 367 -2.20 72.13 55.81
N LEU A 368 -2.00 70.99 56.48
CA LEU A 368 -1.08 70.88 57.64
C LEU A 368 0.29 70.26 57.28
N THR A 369 0.35 69.34 56.31
CA THR A 369 1.58 68.66 55.87
C THR A 369 2.50 69.54 55.02
N GLN A 370 1.93 70.46 54.25
CA GLN A 370 2.68 71.33 53.32
C GLN A 370 3.80 72.15 53.99
N LYS A 371 3.59 72.65 55.21
CA LYS A 371 4.63 73.44 55.92
C LYS A 371 5.80 72.58 56.39
N GLN A 372 5.54 71.35 56.85
CA GLN A 372 6.58 70.40 57.25
C GLN A 372 7.38 69.90 56.04
N GLU A 373 6.70 69.63 54.93
CA GLU A 373 7.31 69.20 53.66
C GLU A 373 8.22 70.28 53.07
N LEU A 374 7.76 71.54 53.08
CA LEU A 374 8.58 72.70 52.68
C LEU A 374 9.86 72.81 53.52
N ALA A 375 9.78 72.60 54.83
CA ALA A 375 10.93 72.65 55.72
C ALA A 375 11.90 71.46 55.49
N TYR A 376 11.38 70.25 55.22
CA TYR A 376 12.21 69.07 54.93
C TYR A 376 12.98 69.22 53.60
N ASN A 377 12.32 69.78 52.59
CA ASN A 377 12.90 69.95 51.25
C ASN A 377 13.67 71.26 51.07
N ARG A 378 13.97 71.99 52.16
CA ARG A 378 14.66 73.28 52.12
C ARG A 378 15.98 73.22 51.35
N GLY A 379 16.81 72.21 51.60
CA GLY A 379 18.10 72.04 50.91
C GLY A 379 17.95 71.89 49.39
N LEU A 380 16.86 71.27 48.93
CA LEU A 380 16.56 71.13 47.51
C LEU A 380 16.13 72.48 46.90
N PHE A 381 15.34 73.29 47.61
CA PHE A 381 15.00 74.65 47.17
C PHE A 381 16.21 75.60 47.18
N GLU A 382 17.15 75.41 48.11
CA GLU A 382 18.44 76.13 48.11
C GLU A 382 19.28 75.73 46.89
N GLN A 383 19.35 74.43 46.56
CA GLN A 383 20.02 73.95 45.35
C GLN A 383 19.36 74.50 44.07
N MET A 384 18.03 74.50 43.98
CA MET A 384 17.31 75.12 42.86
C MET A 384 17.60 76.61 42.73
N ALA A 385 17.74 77.32 43.86
CA ALA A 385 18.08 78.74 43.86
C ALA A 385 19.51 78.98 43.36
N VAL A 386 20.47 78.13 43.76
CA VAL A 386 21.87 78.18 43.30
C VAL A 386 21.98 77.84 41.81
N GLU A 387 21.30 76.78 41.35
CA GLU A 387 21.26 76.38 39.93
C GLU A 387 20.41 77.34 39.06
N GLY A 388 19.73 78.30 39.68
CA GLY A 388 18.94 79.34 39.01
C GLY A 388 17.61 78.85 38.41
N PHE A 389 17.10 77.71 38.88
CA PHE A 389 15.87 77.08 38.39
C PHE A 389 14.61 77.85 38.87
N GLU A 390 13.77 78.29 37.93
CA GLU A 390 12.45 78.90 38.15
C GLU A 390 12.39 79.90 39.33
N LYS A 391 13.30 80.88 39.31
CA LYS A 391 13.57 81.83 40.40
C LYS A 391 12.32 82.45 41.03
N GLN A 392 11.32 82.80 40.23
CA GLN A 392 10.07 83.43 40.70
C GLN A 392 9.31 82.56 41.70
N TYR A 393 9.34 81.23 41.53
CA TYR A 393 8.64 80.28 42.38
C TYR A 393 9.53 79.78 43.52
N THR A 394 10.82 79.57 43.25
CA THR A 394 11.81 79.18 44.25
C THR A 394 11.95 80.23 45.35
N HIS A 395 11.99 81.53 44.98
CA HIS A 395 11.99 82.63 45.95
C HIS A 395 10.67 82.81 46.71
N LYS A 396 9.56 82.29 46.19
CA LYS A 396 8.26 82.33 46.88
C LYS A 396 8.16 81.27 47.97
N PHE A 397 8.67 80.06 47.73
CA PHE A 397 8.56 78.93 48.65
C PHE A 397 9.72 78.84 49.65
N LEU A 398 10.93 79.29 49.29
CA LEU A 398 12.10 79.24 50.18
C LEU A 398 11.92 80.02 51.50
N PRO A 399 11.30 81.23 51.54
CA PRO A 399 11.01 81.92 52.79
C PRO A 399 9.87 81.26 53.59
N GLN A 400 9.04 80.43 52.96
CA GLN A 400 7.96 79.68 53.63
C GLN A 400 8.48 78.36 54.23
N ALA A 401 9.64 77.90 53.78
CA ALA A 401 10.40 76.78 54.35
C ALA A 401 11.19 77.20 55.61
N THR A 402 10.53 77.89 56.55
CA THR A 402 11.11 78.23 57.85
C THR A 402 10.93 77.08 58.83
N HIS A 403 12.00 76.71 59.55
CA HIS A 403 11.91 75.80 60.68
C HIS A 403 11.11 76.45 61.81
N THR A 404 9.79 76.31 61.81
CA THR A 404 8.98 76.66 62.98
C THR A 404 9.16 75.57 64.04
N GLY A 405 10.21 75.73 64.85
CA GLY A 405 10.23 75.52 66.31
C GLY A 405 10.01 74.14 66.93
N THR A 406 9.49 73.11 66.27
CA THR A 406 9.14 71.84 66.96
C THR A 406 9.26 70.60 66.07
N GLY A 407 10.42 70.39 65.44
CA GLY A 407 10.64 69.20 64.59
C GLY A 407 12.07 68.68 64.64
N LYS A 408 12.21 67.35 64.52
CA LYS A 408 13.45 66.54 64.53
C LYS A 408 14.46 66.86 63.39
N THR A 409 14.36 68.04 62.77
CA THR A 409 15.10 68.43 61.57
C THR A 409 16.10 69.56 61.80
N ASP A 410 16.27 70.03 63.04
CA ASP A 410 17.45 70.84 63.42
C ASP A 410 18.66 69.90 63.56
N PRO A 411 19.91 70.31 63.24
CA PRO A 411 21.09 69.46 63.42
C PRO A 411 21.28 69.01 64.87
N TYR A 412 20.72 69.77 65.82
CA TYR A 412 20.72 69.49 67.27
C TYR A 412 19.33 69.75 67.86
N PRO A 413 18.38 68.82 67.72
CA PRO A 413 16.98 69.03 68.12
C PRO A 413 16.76 69.11 69.64
N SER A 414 17.79 68.81 70.45
CA SER A 414 17.76 68.85 71.92
C SER A 414 18.27 70.17 72.52
N VAL A 415 18.84 71.07 71.72
CA VAL A 415 19.38 72.34 72.20
C VAL A 415 18.55 73.46 71.55
N GLY A 416 17.69 74.13 72.33
CA GLY A 416 16.91 75.25 71.81
C GLY A 416 17.83 76.32 71.23
N ARG A 417 17.48 76.88 70.06
CA ARG A 417 18.25 77.96 69.44
C ARG A 417 18.30 79.17 70.36
N TRP A 418 19.52 79.57 70.74
CA TRP A 418 19.75 80.76 71.57
C TRP A 418 19.49 82.02 70.74
N HIS A 419 18.46 82.78 71.13
CA HIS A 419 18.10 84.06 70.54
C HIS A 419 18.71 85.20 71.36
N GLY A 420 20.04 85.39 71.25
CA GLY A 420 20.74 86.64 71.53
C GLY A 420 20.15 87.58 72.59
N GLY A 421 20.03 87.13 73.85
CA GLY A 421 19.61 87.93 74.99
C GLY A 421 20.70 87.99 76.05
N ASP A 422 20.97 89.18 76.56
CA ASP A 422 22.08 89.54 77.45
C ASP A 422 22.24 88.59 78.66
N PHE A 423 23.49 88.23 78.97
CA PHE A 423 23.86 87.48 80.17
C PHE A 423 23.39 88.24 81.42
N SER A 424 22.36 87.71 82.09
CA SER A 424 21.99 88.11 83.45
C SER A 424 23.19 87.92 84.38
N SER A 425 23.75 89.03 84.88
CA SER A 425 24.90 89.12 85.79
C SER A 425 24.57 88.68 87.22
N LEU A 426 23.92 87.53 87.38
CA LEU A 426 23.39 87.07 88.67
C LEU A 426 23.58 85.55 88.80
N GLU A 427 24.84 85.11 88.84
CA GLU A 427 25.28 83.81 89.41
C GLU A 427 26.81 83.73 89.38
N LEU A 428 27.46 84.62 90.14
CA LEU A 428 28.86 84.46 90.58
C LEU A 428 28.90 84.79 92.07
N HIS A 429 28.26 83.96 92.89
CA HIS A 429 28.52 83.93 94.33
C HIS A 429 29.57 82.85 94.60
N HIS A 430 30.77 83.31 94.99
CA HIS A 430 31.81 82.51 95.62
C HIS A 430 31.26 81.79 96.87
N PRO A 431 31.56 80.50 97.09
CA PRO A 431 31.44 79.89 98.40
C PRO A 431 32.61 80.34 99.28
N ASP A 432 32.27 80.93 100.44
CA ASP A 432 33.22 81.29 101.50
C ASP A 432 33.91 80.05 102.09
N VAL A 433 35.19 80.24 102.38
CA VAL A 433 36.05 79.30 103.11
C VAL A 433 35.75 79.45 104.60
N GLY A 434 35.36 78.34 105.23
CA GLY A 434 35.28 78.12 106.68
C GLY A 434 35.46 76.65 106.98
#